data_AF-A0A7X8JX11-F1
#
_entry.id   AF-A0A7X8JX11-F1
#
_cell.length_a   1.000
_cell.length_b   1.000
_cell.length_c   1.000
_cell.angle_alpha   90.00
_cell.angle_beta   90.00
_cell.angle_gamma   90.00
#
_symmetry.space_group_name_H-M   'P 1'
#
loop_
_entity.id
_entity.type
_entity.pdbx_description
1 polymer ?
#
loop_
_entity_poly.entity_id
_entity_poly.type
_entity_poly.pdbx_seq_one_letter_code
_entity_poly.pdbx_strand_id
1 'polypeptide(L)'
;MKLKRLCLIINVLSLCLATGCNSLPPTRSLIKPPKYSQKATEHNADYKAIAKSFLPENTKYLYPIHPNGADAVQLVDIEDDGEDEIFITYKGYELGSSSGAIVLKKEDNEWRELWHEKNVVNVLGLDWAQFIDIDDDSICELLLGWNLGFEIGYILNIISFNDKPKKISSIEYNEMDVVNISGTENERKPEIVLTRKGEDQKDIDVPPLILRWVDDGLVPAEDAYYSYYKDSINMLKESMGIYDRSFIKWYNMAEMLIRSNRTTETIEAADRALKIISEHYEKYRVKLEIYKAEALIKEWEYHKGRDILDSILLRELKGELDCTKDELAQTHLNLGRAYKGLKDYETAMRMYERSYKLIQEEYNEGTELFILNIFAVKNEIAALEDLKRLTR
;
A
#
# COMPACT_ATOMS: atom_id res chain seq x y z
N MET A 1 22.04 15.41 73.42
CA MET A 1 21.58 15.62 72.01
C MET A 1 22.19 14.64 70.98
N LYS A 2 22.89 13.57 71.37
CA LYS A 2 23.52 12.61 70.43
C LYS A 2 22.73 11.31 70.19
N LEU A 3 21.73 11.00 71.01
CA LEU A 3 20.93 9.76 70.87
C LEU A 3 19.77 9.88 69.86
N LYS A 4 19.14 11.07 69.75
CA LYS A 4 18.04 11.30 68.80
C LYS A 4 18.48 11.37 67.33
N ARG A 5 19.74 11.76 67.04
CA ARG A 5 20.30 11.74 65.68
C ARG A 5 20.76 10.34 65.25
N LEU A 6 21.14 9.47 66.19
CA LEU A 6 21.52 8.09 65.90
C LEU A 6 20.30 7.23 65.52
N CYS A 7 19.16 7.40 66.21
CA CYS A 7 17.91 6.72 65.83
C CYS A 7 17.34 7.20 64.49
N LEU A 8 17.63 8.43 64.06
CA LEU A 8 17.18 8.95 62.77
C LEU A 8 18.00 8.36 61.60
N ILE A 9 19.31 8.19 61.78
CA ILE A 9 20.19 7.61 60.76
C ILE A 9 19.94 6.10 60.60
N ILE A 10 19.64 5.38 61.70
CA ILE A 10 19.33 3.94 61.64
C ILE A 10 17.97 3.67 60.99
N ASN A 11 16.96 4.53 61.19
CA ASN A 11 15.66 4.39 60.51
C ASN A 11 15.72 4.74 59.01
N VAL A 12 16.56 5.70 58.60
CA VAL A 12 16.72 6.04 57.18
C VAL A 12 17.52 4.95 56.43
N LEU A 13 18.51 4.32 57.08
CA LEU A 13 19.26 3.20 56.48
C LEU A 13 18.45 1.88 56.41
N SER A 14 17.48 1.70 57.31
CA SER A 14 16.54 0.57 57.29
C SER A 14 15.45 0.70 56.22
N LEU A 15 15.15 1.92 55.73
CA LEU A 15 14.21 2.12 54.62
C LEU A 15 14.82 1.88 53.22
N CYS A 16 16.15 1.90 53.09
CA CYS A 16 16.84 1.70 51.80
C CYS A 16 17.22 0.25 51.50
N LEU A 17 16.99 -0.69 52.42
CA LEU A 17 17.30 -2.12 52.23
C LEU A 17 16.04 -2.99 51.96
N ALA A 18 14.86 -2.39 51.86
CA ALA A 18 13.59 -3.08 51.60
C ALA A 18 13.02 -2.87 50.18
N THR A 19 13.76 -2.21 49.28
CA THR A 19 13.36 -2.04 47.87
C THR A 19 14.39 -2.67 46.92
N GLY A 20 14.90 -3.84 47.29
CA GLY A 20 15.66 -4.73 46.42
C GLY A 20 14.71 -5.61 45.62
N CYS A 21 14.72 -5.44 44.30
CA CYS A 21 14.24 -6.30 43.22
C CYS A 21 13.48 -7.59 43.61
N ASN A 22 12.16 -7.60 43.46
CA ASN A 22 11.45 -8.74 42.86
C ASN A 22 10.00 -8.37 42.52
N SER A 23 9.68 -8.26 41.24
CA SER A 23 8.35 -8.41 40.60
C SER A 23 8.19 -7.55 39.35
N LEU A 24 9.16 -7.60 38.43
CA LEU A 24 8.74 -7.56 37.04
C LEU A 24 8.23 -8.98 36.72
N PRO A 25 6.97 -9.13 36.31
CA PRO A 25 6.45 -10.42 35.88
C PRO A 25 7.37 -10.98 34.78
N PRO A 26 7.62 -12.30 34.72
CA PRO A 26 8.34 -12.87 33.58
C PRO A 26 7.68 -12.39 32.28
N THR A 27 8.46 -11.95 31.31
CA THR A 27 8.04 -11.31 30.04
C THR A 27 6.87 -12.01 29.35
N ARG A 28 6.71 -13.31 29.57
CA ARG A 28 5.55 -14.13 29.14
C ARG A 28 4.18 -13.67 29.64
N SER A 29 4.11 -12.90 30.73
CA SER A 29 2.86 -12.38 31.33
C SER A 29 2.56 -10.93 30.94
N LEU A 30 3.50 -10.25 30.28
CA LEU A 30 3.27 -8.96 29.60
C LEU A 30 2.71 -9.18 28.18
N ILE A 31 2.85 -10.38 27.64
CA ILE A 31 2.11 -10.84 26.45
C ILE A 31 0.72 -11.26 26.93
N LYS A 32 -0.23 -10.34 26.93
CA LYS A 32 -1.64 -10.75 26.96
C LYS A 32 -1.94 -11.38 25.60
N PRO A 33 -2.63 -12.53 25.54
CA PRO A 33 -3.16 -13.03 24.28
C PRO A 33 -4.01 -11.92 23.64
N PRO A 34 -4.04 -11.83 22.29
CA PRO A 34 -4.88 -10.86 21.61
C PRO A 34 -6.30 -10.93 22.19
N LYS A 35 -6.86 -9.77 22.51
CA LYS A 35 -8.26 -9.68 22.95
C LYS A 35 -9.12 -9.96 21.73
N TYR A 36 -9.46 -11.23 21.52
CA TYR A 36 -10.53 -11.62 20.62
C TYR A 36 -11.81 -10.85 21.01
N SER A 37 -12.50 -10.29 20.02
CA SER A 37 -13.78 -9.63 20.25
C SER A 37 -14.74 -10.64 20.89
N GLN A 38 -15.47 -10.22 21.92
CA GLN A 38 -16.39 -11.08 22.68
C GLN A 38 -17.70 -11.32 21.92
N LYS A 39 -17.60 -11.82 20.68
CA LYS A 39 -18.67 -12.58 19.99
C LYS A 39 -18.37 -14.09 19.94
N ALA A 40 -17.36 -14.55 20.68
CA ALA A 40 -16.99 -15.95 20.81
C ALA A 40 -17.92 -16.69 21.80
N THR A 41 -19.14 -16.99 21.38
CA THR A 41 -20.12 -17.81 22.11
C THR A 41 -20.26 -19.15 21.40
N GLU A 42 -19.95 -20.27 22.09
CA GLU A 42 -20.20 -21.71 21.82
C GLU A 42 -20.10 -22.29 20.38
N HIS A 43 -20.63 -21.63 19.36
CA HIS A 43 -20.58 -22.00 17.95
C HIS A 43 -19.16 -22.11 17.35
N ASN A 44 -18.22 -21.28 17.82
CA ASN A 44 -16.86 -21.22 17.26
C ASN A 44 -16.06 -22.54 17.47
N ALA A 45 -16.41 -23.34 18.49
CA ALA A 45 -15.76 -24.63 18.73
C ALA A 45 -16.17 -25.70 17.69
N ASP A 46 -17.38 -25.60 17.13
CA ASP A 46 -17.91 -26.55 16.15
C ASP A 46 -17.33 -26.29 14.75
N TYR A 47 -17.29 -25.02 14.32
CA TYR A 47 -16.70 -24.65 13.03
C TYR A 47 -15.20 -24.92 12.93
N LYS A 48 -14.44 -24.80 14.04
CA LYS A 48 -13.04 -25.24 14.04
C LYS A 48 -12.90 -26.75 13.87
N ALA A 49 -13.83 -27.55 14.40
CA ALA A 49 -13.82 -28.99 14.18
C ALA A 49 -14.12 -29.34 12.71
N ILE A 50 -15.10 -28.66 12.11
CA ILE A 50 -15.40 -28.75 10.67
C ILE A 50 -14.17 -28.34 9.86
N ALA A 51 -13.61 -27.15 10.10
CA ALA A 51 -12.43 -26.67 9.39
C ALA A 51 -11.26 -27.65 9.46
N LYS A 52 -11.06 -28.29 10.63
CA LYS A 52 -10.00 -29.27 10.82
C LYS A 52 -10.15 -30.52 9.94
N SER A 53 -11.37 -30.93 9.58
CA SER A 53 -11.57 -32.09 8.69
C SER A 53 -11.25 -31.79 7.22
N PHE A 54 -11.16 -30.51 6.84
CA PHE A 54 -10.78 -30.08 5.48
C PHE A 54 -9.29 -29.70 5.36
N LEU A 55 -8.56 -29.67 6.47
CA LEU A 55 -7.13 -29.37 6.42
C LEU A 55 -6.36 -30.49 5.70
N PRO A 56 -5.43 -30.14 4.79
CA PRO A 56 -4.53 -31.13 4.21
C PRO A 56 -3.67 -31.82 5.28
N GLU A 57 -3.21 -33.03 4.99
CA GLU A 57 -2.31 -33.77 5.88
C GLU A 57 -1.03 -32.96 6.19
N ASN A 58 -0.54 -33.10 7.43
CA ASN A 58 0.67 -32.46 7.93
C ASN A 58 0.65 -30.91 7.89
N THR A 59 -0.54 -30.33 7.96
CA THR A 59 -0.74 -28.88 8.08
C THR A 59 -1.23 -28.48 9.48
N LYS A 60 -1.09 -27.20 9.81
CA LYS A 60 -1.75 -26.57 10.96
C LYS A 60 -2.31 -25.22 10.55
N TYR A 61 -3.19 -24.68 11.37
CA TYR A 61 -3.70 -23.33 11.22
C TYR A 61 -2.58 -22.29 11.12
N LEU A 62 -2.73 -21.39 10.15
CA LEU A 62 -1.84 -20.25 9.92
C LEU A 62 -2.61 -18.98 10.24
N TYR A 63 -2.23 -18.29 11.30
CA TYR A 63 -2.92 -17.10 11.76
C TYR A 63 -2.40 -15.87 11.00
N PRO A 64 -3.28 -15.02 10.43
CA PRO A 64 -2.86 -13.75 9.85
C PRO A 64 -2.39 -12.78 10.94
N ILE A 65 -1.49 -11.86 10.58
CA ILE A 65 -1.08 -10.76 11.45
C ILE A 65 -2.17 -9.67 11.45
N HIS A 66 -2.74 -9.42 10.28
CA HIS A 66 -3.71 -8.39 10.00
C HIS A 66 -5.00 -8.95 9.37
N PRO A 67 -6.17 -8.39 9.72
CA PRO A 67 -6.36 -7.37 10.76
C PRO A 67 -6.06 -7.93 12.16
N ASN A 68 -5.70 -7.05 13.10
CA ASN A 68 -5.28 -7.45 14.44
C ASN A 68 -6.34 -8.33 15.13
N GLY A 69 -5.94 -9.55 15.50
CA GLY A 69 -6.81 -10.50 16.20
C GLY A 69 -7.66 -11.40 15.28
N ALA A 70 -7.46 -11.34 13.97
CA ALA A 70 -8.05 -12.30 13.04
C ALA A 70 -7.61 -13.74 13.35
N ASP A 71 -8.57 -14.66 13.23
CA ASP A 71 -8.35 -16.10 13.48
C ASP A 71 -8.01 -16.82 12.17
N ALA A 72 -7.40 -17.99 12.26
CA ALA A 72 -7.12 -18.83 11.10
C ALA A 72 -8.36 -19.56 10.56
N VAL A 73 -9.46 -19.49 11.31
CA VAL A 73 -10.80 -19.90 10.89
C VAL A 73 -11.72 -18.70 11.07
N GLN A 74 -12.26 -18.18 9.98
CA GLN A 74 -13.16 -17.02 9.98
C GLN A 74 -14.53 -17.45 9.43
N LEU A 75 -15.59 -16.89 10.00
CA LEU A 75 -16.94 -16.98 9.46
C LEU A 75 -17.22 -15.66 8.74
N VAL A 76 -17.70 -15.75 7.52
CA VAL A 76 -18.01 -14.61 6.67
C VAL A 76 -19.20 -14.94 5.79
N ASP A 77 -20.19 -14.07 5.78
CA ASP A 77 -21.24 -14.06 4.77
C ASP A 77 -20.67 -13.35 3.53
N ILE A 78 -20.20 -14.11 2.54
CA ILE A 78 -19.49 -13.56 1.38
C ILE A 78 -20.44 -12.84 0.43
N GLU A 79 -21.68 -13.32 0.34
CA GLU A 79 -22.67 -12.90 -0.67
C GLU A 79 -23.82 -12.05 -0.08
N ASP A 80 -23.74 -11.69 1.21
CA ASP A 80 -24.77 -10.99 2.00
C ASP A 80 -26.14 -11.70 1.97
N ASP A 81 -26.13 -13.04 1.97
CA ASP A 81 -27.33 -13.88 1.89
C ASP A 81 -27.84 -14.37 3.27
N GLY A 82 -27.06 -14.11 4.32
CA GLY A 82 -27.33 -14.47 5.71
C GLY A 82 -26.74 -15.82 6.15
N GLU A 83 -26.08 -16.57 5.26
CA GLU A 83 -25.43 -17.84 5.57
C GLU A 83 -23.89 -17.70 5.51
N ASP A 84 -23.23 -17.85 6.66
CA ASP A 84 -21.77 -17.74 6.72
C ASP A 84 -21.04 -18.90 5.98
N GLU A 85 -20.08 -18.55 5.13
CA GLU A 85 -18.99 -19.43 4.71
C GLU A 85 -17.90 -19.58 5.79
N ILE A 86 -17.16 -20.69 5.72
CA ILE A 86 -15.97 -20.91 6.57
C ILE A 86 -14.71 -20.67 5.75
N PHE A 87 -13.94 -19.67 6.13
CA PHE A 87 -12.61 -19.44 5.61
C PHE A 87 -11.54 -20.03 6.52
N ILE A 88 -10.54 -20.69 5.93
CA ILE A 88 -9.50 -21.44 6.65
C ILE A 88 -8.14 -21.11 6.04
N THR A 89 -7.17 -20.75 6.87
CA THR A 89 -5.76 -20.57 6.46
C THR A 89 -4.86 -21.58 7.15
N TYR A 90 -3.93 -22.15 6.39
CA TYR A 90 -3.08 -23.24 6.89
C TYR A 90 -1.65 -23.18 6.36
N LYS A 91 -0.74 -23.79 7.11
CA LYS A 91 0.68 -23.89 6.80
C LYS A 91 1.14 -25.34 6.89
N GLY A 92 1.88 -25.78 5.88
CA GLY A 92 2.65 -27.02 5.89
C GLY A 92 3.96 -26.87 6.68
N TYR A 93 4.36 -27.92 7.40
CA TYR A 93 5.62 -27.93 8.16
C TYR A 93 6.64 -28.95 7.66
N GLU A 94 6.23 -29.87 6.79
CA GLU A 94 7.10 -30.88 6.19
C GLU A 94 7.45 -30.52 4.74
N LEU A 95 8.57 -31.04 4.28
CA LEU A 95 9.02 -30.87 2.89
C LEU A 95 7.97 -31.49 1.96
N GLY A 96 7.30 -30.66 1.15
CA GLY A 96 6.21 -31.08 0.26
C GLY A 96 4.80 -30.77 0.77
N SER A 97 4.63 -30.36 2.04
CA SER A 97 3.35 -29.84 2.53
C SER A 97 3.13 -28.41 2.02
N SER A 98 2.01 -28.17 1.33
CA SER A 98 1.63 -26.82 0.89
C SER A 98 1.13 -25.98 2.06
N SER A 99 1.31 -24.67 1.95
CA SER A 99 0.53 -23.69 2.72
C SER A 99 -0.61 -23.19 1.84
N GLY A 100 -1.69 -22.66 2.41
CA GLY A 100 -2.81 -22.27 1.58
C GLY A 100 -4.00 -21.74 2.35
N ALA A 101 -5.07 -21.56 1.60
CA ALA A 101 -6.34 -21.07 2.11
C ALA A 101 -7.50 -21.83 1.46
N ILE A 102 -8.57 -22.07 2.23
CA ILE A 102 -9.77 -22.80 1.81
C ILE A 102 -10.99 -21.94 2.18
N VAL A 103 -11.96 -21.87 1.28
CA VAL A 103 -13.31 -21.38 1.60
C VAL A 103 -14.27 -22.55 1.45
N LEU A 104 -15.08 -22.78 2.49
CA LEU A 104 -16.12 -23.78 2.50
C LEU A 104 -17.49 -23.11 2.45
N LYS A 105 -18.37 -23.65 1.61
CA LYS A 105 -19.79 -23.27 1.54
C LYS A 105 -20.66 -24.45 1.92
N LYS A 106 -21.82 -24.17 2.51
CA LYS A 106 -22.78 -25.20 2.88
C LYS A 106 -23.77 -25.43 1.74
N GLU A 107 -23.76 -26.63 1.17
CA GLU A 107 -24.65 -27.06 0.10
C GLU A 107 -25.40 -28.32 0.54
N ASP A 108 -26.73 -28.34 0.45
CA ASP A 108 -27.57 -29.49 0.85
C ASP A 108 -27.32 -29.98 2.29
N ASN A 109 -27.04 -29.05 3.22
CA ASN A 109 -26.63 -29.32 4.60
C ASN A 109 -25.25 -29.98 4.79
N GLU A 110 -24.44 -30.08 3.73
CA GLU A 110 -23.06 -30.56 3.80
C GLU A 110 -22.08 -29.43 3.48
N TRP A 111 -20.95 -29.39 4.20
CA TRP A 111 -19.87 -28.46 3.86
C TRP A 111 -19.10 -28.97 2.65
N ARG A 112 -18.89 -28.10 1.67
CA ARG A 112 -18.12 -28.38 0.46
C ARG A 112 -17.09 -27.28 0.23
N GLU A 113 -15.99 -27.64 -0.43
CA GLU A 113 -14.96 -26.69 -0.83
C GLU A 113 -15.48 -25.81 -1.98
N LEU A 114 -15.64 -24.51 -1.70
CA LEU A 114 -15.96 -23.50 -2.71
C LEU A 114 -14.70 -23.07 -3.45
N TRP A 115 -13.60 -22.92 -2.72
CA TRP A 115 -12.31 -22.48 -3.27
C TRP A 115 -11.13 -22.97 -2.43
N HIS A 116 -10.00 -23.25 -3.09
CA HIS A 116 -8.77 -23.69 -2.45
C HIS A 116 -7.53 -23.20 -3.18
N GLU A 117 -6.77 -22.31 -2.55
CA GLU A 117 -5.42 -21.93 -2.99
C GLU A 117 -4.36 -22.78 -2.30
N LYS A 118 -3.49 -23.41 -3.09
CA LYS A 118 -2.35 -24.19 -2.61
C LYS A 118 -1.05 -23.54 -3.05
N ASN A 119 -0.36 -22.92 -2.11
CA ASN A 119 1.00 -22.43 -2.33
C ASN A 119 2.00 -23.58 -2.22
N VAL A 120 2.64 -23.88 -3.36
CA VAL A 120 3.76 -24.84 -3.45
C VAL A 120 5.06 -24.21 -2.96
N VAL A 121 5.14 -22.88 -2.97
CA VAL A 121 6.27 -22.11 -2.44
C VAL A 121 6.19 -22.06 -0.91
N ASN A 122 7.33 -22.11 -0.24
CA ASN A 122 7.40 -22.04 1.22
C ASN A 122 6.99 -20.63 1.71
N VAL A 123 5.77 -20.52 2.24
CA VAL A 123 5.25 -19.31 2.86
C VAL A 123 5.85 -19.17 4.27
N LEU A 124 6.51 -18.04 4.56
CA LEU A 124 7.03 -17.78 5.90
C LEU A 124 5.89 -17.45 6.86
N GLY A 125 4.92 -16.66 6.43
CA GLY A 125 3.77 -16.28 7.24
C GLY A 125 2.63 -15.71 6.40
N LEU A 126 1.56 -15.33 7.09
CA LEU A 126 0.41 -14.67 6.51
C LEU A 126 0.31 -13.29 7.13
N ASP A 127 0.54 -12.26 6.34
CA ASP A 127 0.42 -10.88 6.81
C ASP A 127 -1.04 -10.47 6.88
N TRP A 128 -1.81 -10.65 5.81
CA TRP A 128 -3.20 -10.19 5.73
C TRP A 128 -4.16 -11.33 5.38
N ALA A 129 -5.31 -11.39 6.05
CA ALA A 129 -6.45 -12.18 5.58
C ALA A 129 -7.76 -11.57 6.05
N GLN A 130 -8.48 -10.94 5.12
CA GLN A 130 -9.73 -10.23 5.40
C GLN A 130 -10.67 -10.33 4.21
N PHE A 131 -11.95 -10.51 4.50
CA PHE A 131 -13.03 -10.30 3.53
C PHE A 131 -13.55 -8.87 3.64
N ILE A 132 -13.66 -8.19 2.50
CA ILE A 132 -14.17 -6.85 2.41
C ILE A 132 -14.67 -6.59 1.00
N ASP A 133 -15.85 -6.00 0.87
CA ASP A 133 -16.37 -5.47 -0.38
C ASP A 133 -15.54 -4.25 -0.79
N ILE A 134 -14.76 -4.38 -1.87
CA ILE A 134 -13.89 -3.30 -2.37
C ILE A 134 -14.51 -2.54 -3.55
N ASP A 135 -15.60 -3.05 -4.13
CA ASP A 135 -16.20 -2.53 -5.36
C ASP A 135 -17.68 -2.10 -5.23
N ASP A 136 -18.23 -2.16 -4.02
CA ASP A 136 -19.60 -1.81 -3.62
C ASP A 136 -20.68 -2.66 -4.34
N ASP A 137 -20.37 -3.92 -4.67
CA ASP A 137 -21.30 -4.88 -5.29
C ASP A 137 -22.05 -5.77 -4.27
N SER A 138 -21.77 -5.59 -2.97
CA SER A 138 -22.28 -6.39 -1.84
C SER A 138 -21.75 -7.83 -1.76
N ILE A 139 -20.78 -8.20 -2.59
CA ILE A 139 -20.01 -9.45 -2.49
C ILE A 139 -18.62 -9.09 -1.96
N CYS A 140 -18.14 -9.83 -0.96
CA CYS A 140 -16.82 -9.55 -0.39
C CYS A 140 -15.68 -10.17 -1.23
N GLU A 141 -14.65 -9.38 -1.52
CA GLU A 141 -13.35 -9.88 -1.94
C GLU A 141 -12.52 -10.38 -0.75
N LEU A 142 -11.73 -11.43 -0.97
CA LEU A 142 -10.69 -11.85 -0.03
C LEU A 142 -9.36 -11.17 -0.35
N LEU A 143 -8.87 -10.36 0.58
CA LEU A 143 -7.53 -9.79 0.59
C LEU A 143 -6.61 -10.75 1.33
N LEU A 144 -5.66 -11.35 0.60
CA LEU A 144 -4.77 -12.39 1.12
C LEU A 144 -3.30 -12.02 0.92
N GLY A 145 -2.68 -11.53 2.00
CA GLY A 145 -1.30 -11.05 2.03
C GLY A 145 -0.31 -12.11 2.48
N TRP A 146 0.46 -12.67 1.56
CA TRP A 146 1.45 -13.70 1.84
C TRP A 146 2.81 -13.10 2.17
N ASN A 147 3.46 -13.57 3.24
CA ASN A 147 4.87 -13.29 3.52
C ASN A 147 5.73 -14.42 2.94
N LEU A 148 6.46 -14.10 1.87
CA LEU A 148 7.33 -15.05 1.16
C LEU A 148 8.81 -14.91 1.57
N GLY A 149 9.12 -14.02 2.52
CA GLY A 149 10.44 -13.84 3.11
C GLY A 149 11.29 -12.73 2.50
N PHE A 150 12.52 -12.61 3.00
CA PHE A 150 13.35 -11.42 2.83
C PHE A 150 13.65 -11.03 1.36
N GLU A 151 13.70 -12.00 0.45
CA GLU A 151 14.03 -11.75 -0.96
C GLU A 151 12.80 -11.42 -1.82
N ILE A 152 11.62 -11.96 -1.48
CA ILE A 152 10.38 -11.79 -2.26
C ILE A 152 9.44 -10.77 -1.63
N GLY A 153 9.55 -10.54 -0.32
CA GLY A 153 8.70 -9.62 0.42
C GLY A 153 7.30 -10.16 0.65
N TYR A 154 6.31 -9.26 0.57
CA TYR A 154 4.89 -9.58 0.72
C TYR A 154 4.18 -9.47 -0.62
N ILE A 155 3.25 -10.40 -0.87
CA ILE A 155 2.38 -10.37 -2.06
C ILE A 155 0.92 -10.35 -1.59
N LEU A 156 0.19 -9.33 -2.01
CA LEU A 156 -1.26 -9.25 -1.84
C LEU A 156 -1.90 -9.93 -3.04
N ASN A 157 -2.69 -10.97 -2.79
CA ASN A 157 -3.63 -11.51 -3.76
C ASN A 157 -5.04 -11.06 -3.40
N ILE A 158 -5.79 -10.60 -4.39
CA ILE A 158 -7.23 -10.30 -4.23
C ILE A 158 -8.01 -11.37 -4.98
N ILE A 159 -8.94 -12.00 -4.28
CA ILE A 159 -9.79 -13.06 -4.81
C ILE A 159 -11.22 -12.54 -4.80
N SER A 160 -11.84 -12.48 -5.98
CA SER A 160 -13.27 -12.18 -6.09
C SER A 160 -14.07 -13.46 -6.07
N PHE A 161 -15.23 -13.39 -5.41
CA PHE A 161 -16.23 -14.45 -5.34
C PHE A 161 -17.43 -14.17 -6.24
N ASN A 162 -17.43 -13.04 -6.95
CA ASN A 162 -18.45 -12.74 -7.95
C ASN A 162 -18.39 -13.80 -9.09
N ASP A 163 -19.50 -14.52 -9.28
CA ASP A 163 -19.64 -15.76 -10.06
C ASP A 163 -18.81 -16.97 -9.56
N LYS A 164 -17.53 -17.02 -9.93
CA LYS A 164 -16.63 -18.15 -9.64
C LYS A 164 -15.36 -17.61 -8.98
N PRO A 165 -14.98 -18.17 -7.82
CA PRO A 165 -13.79 -17.74 -7.11
C PRO A 165 -12.56 -17.71 -8.00
N LYS A 166 -11.97 -16.52 -8.16
CA LYS A 166 -10.77 -16.32 -8.99
C LYS A 166 -9.91 -15.21 -8.42
N LYS A 167 -8.59 -15.38 -8.54
CA LYS A 167 -7.65 -14.30 -8.26
C LYS A 167 -7.78 -13.23 -9.34
N ILE A 168 -8.15 -12.02 -8.93
CA ILE A 168 -8.35 -10.86 -9.80
C ILE A 168 -7.15 -9.90 -9.75
N SER A 169 -6.36 -9.94 -8.67
CA SER A 169 -5.16 -9.11 -8.53
C SER A 169 -4.04 -9.82 -7.79
N SER A 170 -2.80 -9.42 -8.09
CA SER A 170 -1.59 -9.83 -7.39
C SER A 170 -0.57 -8.68 -7.43
N ILE A 171 -0.18 -8.16 -6.28
CA ILE A 171 0.76 -7.05 -6.17
C ILE A 171 1.73 -7.21 -4.99
N GLU A 172 3.00 -6.92 -5.23
CA GLU A 172 4.02 -6.88 -4.18
C GLU A 172 3.87 -5.61 -3.32
N TYR A 173 4.06 -5.74 -2.01
CA TYR A 173 4.08 -4.62 -1.07
C TYR A 173 5.08 -4.81 0.07
N ASN A 174 5.37 -3.73 0.79
CA ASN A 174 6.22 -3.73 1.98
C ASN A 174 5.42 -3.54 3.26
N GLU A 175 4.47 -2.61 3.25
CA GLU A 175 3.52 -2.33 4.32
C GLU A 175 2.15 -2.09 3.67
N MET A 176 1.08 -2.49 4.34
CA MET A 176 -0.28 -2.33 3.85
C MET A 176 -1.24 -2.01 4.99
N ASP A 177 -2.28 -1.23 4.69
CA ASP A 177 -3.44 -1.02 5.54
C ASP A 177 -4.70 -0.90 4.66
N VAL A 178 -5.87 -1.10 5.27
CA VAL A 178 -7.16 -0.90 4.64
C VAL A 178 -7.91 0.15 5.43
N VAL A 179 -8.27 1.23 4.75
CA VAL A 179 -8.88 2.42 5.34
C VAL A 179 -10.15 2.78 4.61
N ASN A 180 -11.02 3.55 5.26
CA ASN A 180 -12.15 4.19 4.61
C ASN A 180 -11.98 5.69 4.76
N ILE A 181 -11.47 6.32 3.71
CA ILE A 181 -11.24 7.76 3.65
C ILE A 181 -12.37 8.35 2.83
N SER A 182 -13.21 9.16 3.48
CA SER A 182 -14.25 9.90 2.77
C SER A 182 -13.65 10.79 1.67
N GLY A 183 -13.87 10.41 0.41
CA GLY A 183 -13.51 11.16 -0.79
C GLY A 183 -14.74 11.71 -1.52
N THR A 184 -14.54 12.60 -2.49
CA THR A 184 -15.65 13.16 -3.29
C THR A 184 -16.28 12.14 -4.23
N GLU A 185 -15.57 11.03 -4.53
CA GLU A 185 -15.99 10.07 -5.55
C GLU A 185 -16.54 8.75 -5.01
N ASN A 186 -16.39 8.41 -3.72
CA ASN A 186 -17.10 7.25 -3.14
C ASN A 186 -16.93 7.12 -1.61
N GLU A 187 -18.02 7.20 -0.84
CA GLU A 187 -18.00 6.96 0.62
C GLU A 187 -18.04 5.46 1.01
N ARG A 188 -18.28 4.57 0.04
CA ARG A 188 -18.56 3.13 0.31
C ARG A 188 -17.43 2.17 -0.07
N LYS A 189 -16.51 2.57 -0.95
CA LYS A 189 -15.38 1.74 -1.35
C LYS A 189 -14.18 2.02 -0.45
N PRO A 190 -13.64 1.03 0.27
CA PRO A 190 -12.42 1.21 1.05
C PRO A 190 -11.21 1.50 0.14
N GLU A 191 -10.21 2.19 0.68
CA GLU A 191 -8.90 2.33 0.05
C GLU A 191 -7.91 1.32 0.62
N ILE A 192 -7.12 0.74 -0.27
CA ILE A 192 -5.93 -0.04 0.08
C ILE A 192 -4.74 0.90 0.08
N VAL A 193 -4.17 1.11 1.25
CA VAL A 193 -2.95 1.88 1.46
C VAL A 193 -1.79 0.90 1.40
N LEU A 194 -0.82 1.09 0.52
CA LEU A 194 0.36 0.22 0.49
C LEU A 194 1.64 0.96 0.17
N THR A 195 2.76 0.51 0.73
CA THR A 195 4.09 0.96 0.32
C THR A 195 4.71 -0.06 -0.63
N ARG A 196 5.40 0.43 -1.67
CA ARG A 196 6.23 -0.38 -2.57
C ARG A 196 7.59 0.28 -2.70
N LYS A 197 8.62 -0.40 -2.23
CA LYS A 197 10.02 0.02 -2.35
C LYS A 197 10.65 -0.71 -3.52
N GLY A 198 11.11 0.05 -4.52
CA GLY A 198 12.00 -0.49 -5.55
C GLY A 198 13.32 -0.98 -4.96
N GLU A 199 14.11 -1.70 -5.76
CA GLU A 199 15.41 -2.23 -5.32
C GLU A 199 16.35 -1.15 -4.79
N ASP A 200 16.25 0.05 -5.37
CA ASP A 200 17.07 1.21 -5.06
C ASP A 200 16.56 2.03 -3.86
N GLN A 201 15.35 1.72 -3.37
CA GLN A 201 14.68 2.44 -2.27
C GLN A 201 14.76 1.71 -0.92
N LYS A 202 15.54 0.63 -0.81
CA LYS A 202 15.67 -0.16 0.43
C LYS A 202 16.09 0.68 1.64
N ASP A 203 16.91 1.71 1.42
CA ASP A 203 17.47 2.55 2.47
C ASP A 203 16.68 3.83 2.75
N ILE A 204 15.52 4.02 2.10
CA ILE A 204 14.68 5.21 2.29
C ILE A 204 13.26 4.82 2.67
N ASP A 205 12.58 5.73 3.36
CA ASP A 205 11.14 5.64 3.53
C ASP A 205 10.47 6.11 2.24
N VAL A 206 9.39 5.43 1.84
CA VAL A 206 8.59 5.78 0.66
C VAL A 206 7.17 6.11 1.10
N PRO A 207 6.59 7.23 0.65
CA PRO A 207 5.19 7.53 0.93
C PRO A 207 4.25 6.46 0.33
N PRO A 208 3.27 5.95 1.08
CA PRO A 208 2.37 4.90 0.60
C PRO A 208 1.50 5.36 -0.58
N LEU A 209 1.18 4.47 -1.50
CA LEU A 209 0.12 4.64 -2.48
C LEU A 209 -1.23 4.48 -1.80
N ILE A 210 -2.21 5.29 -2.22
CA ILE A 210 -3.61 5.15 -1.80
C ILE A 210 -4.38 4.70 -3.03
N LEU A 211 -4.88 3.47 -2.98
CA LEU A 211 -5.46 2.78 -4.12
C LEU A 211 -6.92 2.42 -3.86
N ARG A 212 -7.73 2.44 -4.90
CA ARG A 212 -9.13 2.01 -4.88
C ARG A 212 -9.36 1.02 -6.01
N TRP A 213 -10.23 0.05 -5.78
CA TRP A 213 -10.65 -0.87 -6.86
C TRP A 213 -11.61 -0.14 -7.81
N VAL A 214 -11.23 -0.08 -9.09
CA VAL A 214 -12.05 0.51 -10.16
C VAL A 214 -11.99 -0.43 -11.35
N ASP A 215 -13.18 -0.82 -11.83
CA ASP A 215 -13.37 -1.77 -12.92
C ASP A 215 -12.64 -3.10 -12.68
N ASP A 216 -11.40 -3.22 -13.13
CA ASP A 216 -10.61 -4.45 -13.17
C ASP A 216 -9.30 -4.41 -12.37
N GLY A 217 -9.01 -3.33 -11.63
CA GLY A 217 -7.79 -3.26 -10.82
C GLY A 217 -7.71 -2.12 -9.82
N LEU A 218 -6.57 -2.07 -9.13
CA LEU A 218 -6.22 -1.03 -8.18
C LEU A 218 -5.65 0.18 -8.91
N VAL A 219 -6.34 1.31 -8.77
CA VAL A 219 -5.94 2.58 -9.37
C VAL A 219 -5.75 3.64 -8.28
N PRO A 220 -4.97 4.71 -8.54
CA PRO A 220 -4.76 5.76 -7.54
C PRO A 220 -6.08 6.45 -7.16
N ALA A 221 -6.36 6.51 -5.87
CA ALA A 221 -7.49 7.26 -5.32
C ALA A 221 -7.12 8.74 -5.20
N GLU A 222 -7.11 9.46 -6.34
CA GLU A 222 -6.64 10.86 -6.43
C GLU A 222 -7.33 11.79 -5.41
N ASP A 223 -8.61 11.56 -5.13
CA ASP A 223 -9.43 12.33 -4.20
C ASP A 223 -9.11 12.06 -2.71
N ALA A 224 -8.52 10.90 -2.39
CA ALA A 224 -8.22 10.51 -1.01
C ALA A 224 -6.85 11.03 -0.52
N TYR A 225 -5.89 11.29 -1.42
CA TYR A 225 -4.51 11.64 -1.04
C TYR A 225 -4.40 12.87 -0.16
N TYR A 226 -5.18 13.92 -0.42
CA TYR A 226 -5.14 15.14 0.39
C TYR A 226 -5.49 14.84 1.86
N SER A 227 -6.60 14.13 2.06
CA SER A 227 -7.08 13.75 3.40
C SER A 227 -6.07 12.83 4.10
N TYR A 228 -5.55 11.83 3.39
CA TYR A 228 -4.59 10.87 3.94
C TYR A 228 -3.28 11.53 4.39
N TYR A 229 -2.68 12.37 3.54
CA TYR A 229 -1.35 12.94 3.84
C TYR A 229 -1.39 14.21 4.67
N LYS A 230 -2.56 14.82 4.91
CA LYS A 230 -2.70 16.11 5.58
C LYS A 230 -1.89 16.19 6.87
N ASP A 231 -2.09 15.23 7.78
CA ASP A 231 -1.47 15.24 9.10
C ASP A 231 0.02 14.88 9.01
N SER A 232 0.38 13.88 8.20
CA SER A 232 1.78 13.49 7.95
C SER A 232 2.61 14.64 7.37
N ILE A 233 2.08 15.40 6.41
CA ILE A 233 2.73 16.59 5.85
C ILE A 233 2.90 17.68 6.92
N ASN A 234 1.88 17.93 7.75
CA ASN A 234 1.95 18.94 8.80
C ASN A 234 3.00 18.58 9.86
N MET A 235 2.99 17.33 10.33
CA MET A 235 4.00 16.82 11.26
C MET A 235 5.42 16.89 10.68
N LEU A 236 5.58 16.53 9.40
CA LEU A 236 6.87 16.59 8.73
C LEU A 236 7.39 18.04 8.67
N LYS A 237 6.55 19.01 8.30
CA LYS A 237 6.90 20.44 8.28
C LYS A 237 7.31 20.97 9.65
N GLU A 238 6.55 20.63 10.69
CA GLU A 238 6.86 21.00 12.07
C GLU A 238 8.22 20.43 12.50
N SER A 239 8.54 19.20 12.09
CA SER A 239 9.81 18.54 12.41
C SER A 239 11.03 19.13 11.69
N MET A 240 10.83 19.71 10.50
CA MET A 240 11.93 20.18 9.65
C MET A 240 12.36 21.61 10.01
N GLY A 241 11.41 22.49 10.30
CA GLY A 241 11.72 23.92 10.37
C GLY A 241 12.31 24.46 9.05
N ILE A 242 12.82 25.70 9.08
CA ILE A 242 13.17 26.43 7.84
C ILE A 242 14.48 25.94 7.21
N TYR A 243 15.41 25.40 7.99
CA TYR A 243 16.79 25.08 7.56
C TYR A 243 17.12 23.58 7.54
N ASP A 244 16.11 22.69 7.53
CA ASP A 244 16.33 21.25 7.44
C ASP A 244 17.13 20.90 6.18
N ARG A 245 18.21 20.12 6.36
CA ARG A 245 19.11 19.67 5.28
C ARG A 245 18.93 18.18 4.94
N SER A 246 17.87 17.55 5.41
CA SER A 246 17.54 16.17 5.08
C SER A 246 16.92 16.12 3.68
N PHE A 247 17.70 15.61 2.73
CA PHE A 247 17.22 15.34 1.38
C PHE A 247 15.95 14.47 1.39
N ILE A 248 15.97 13.35 2.13
CA ILE A 248 14.86 12.37 2.15
C ILE A 248 13.56 12.99 2.64
N LYS A 249 13.59 13.84 3.66
CA LYS A 249 12.38 14.52 4.12
C LYS A 249 11.80 15.46 3.06
N TRP A 250 12.62 16.27 2.40
CA TRP A 250 12.16 17.15 1.32
C TRP A 250 11.65 16.36 0.10
N TYR A 251 12.34 15.27 -0.24
CA TYR A 251 11.94 14.35 -1.32
C TYR A 251 10.57 13.72 -1.04
N ASN A 252 10.41 13.07 0.12
CA ASN A 252 9.14 12.44 0.52
C ASN A 252 8.02 13.49 0.62
N MET A 253 8.33 14.69 1.10
CA MET A 253 7.34 15.76 1.15
C MET A 253 6.90 16.20 -0.25
N ALA A 254 7.81 16.34 -1.22
CA ALA A 254 7.47 16.68 -2.59
C ALA A 254 6.54 15.62 -3.22
N GLU A 255 6.83 14.34 -3.00
CA GLU A 255 6.03 13.20 -3.49
C GLU A 255 4.62 13.18 -2.86
N MET A 256 4.49 13.37 -1.54
CA MET A 256 3.19 13.46 -0.87
C MET A 256 2.39 14.68 -1.37
N LEU A 257 3.05 15.83 -1.54
CA LEU A 257 2.40 17.08 -1.96
C LEU A 257 1.87 17.01 -3.39
N ILE A 258 2.62 16.42 -4.34
CA ILE A 258 2.15 16.32 -5.73
C ILE A 258 0.94 15.39 -5.85
N ARG A 259 0.95 14.26 -5.13
CA ARG A 259 -0.20 13.33 -5.04
C ARG A 259 -1.42 13.97 -4.38
N SER A 260 -1.20 14.86 -3.42
CA SER A 260 -2.27 15.63 -2.75
C SER A 260 -2.74 16.85 -3.53
N ASN A 261 -2.28 17.05 -4.77
CA ASN A 261 -2.57 18.22 -5.60
C ASN A 261 -2.19 19.57 -4.96
N ARG A 262 -1.17 19.59 -4.08
CA ARG A 262 -0.64 20.79 -3.39
C ARG A 262 0.55 21.39 -4.15
N THR A 263 0.29 21.77 -5.39
CA THR A 263 1.24 22.17 -6.44
C THR A 263 2.28 23.23 -6.03
N THR A 264 1.87 24.36 -5.43
CA THR A 264 2.80 25.43 -5.03
C THR A 264 3.83 24.90 -4.02
N GLU A 265 3.36 24.11 -3.06
CA GLU A 265 4.21 23.53 -2.03
C GLU A 265 5.11 22.42 -2.60
N THR A 266 4.61 21.65 -3.60
CA THR A 266 5.43 20.68 -4.33
C THR A 266 6.64 21.36 -4.96
N ILE A 267 6.45 22.49 -5.64
CA ILE A 267 7.52 23.24 -6.30
C ILE A 267 8.58 23.66 -5.27
N GLU A 268 8.15 24.22 -4.13
CA GLU A 268 9.06 24.61 -3.05
C GLU A 268 9.83 23.42 -2.47
N ALA A 269 9.15 22.30 -2.21
CA ALA A 269 9.77 21.11 -1.64
C ALA A 269 10.77 20.48 -2.61
N ALA A 270 10.41 20.38 -3.89
CA ALA A 270 11.29 19.87 -4.94
C ALA A 270 12.52 20.75 -5.13
N ASP A 271 12.37 22.08 -5.15
CA ASP A 271 13.50 23.01 -5.25
C ASP A 271 14.47 22.90 -4.07
N ARG A 272 13.94 22.73 -2.86
CA ARG A 272 14.78 22.51 -1.68
C ARG A 272 15.51 21.18 -1.74
N ALA A 273 14.83 20.09 -2.13
CA ALA A 273 15.45 18.78 -2.29
C ALA A 273 16.58 18.82 -3.34
N LEU A 274 16.31 19.41 -4.53
CA LEU A 274 17.29 19.55 -5.61
C LEU A 274 18.50 20.41 -5.23
N LYS A 275 18.33 21.39 -4.34
CA LYS A 275 19.42 22.25 -3.87
C LYS A 275 20.39 21.54 -2.90
N ILE A 276 19.91 20.56 -2.15
CA ILE A 276 20.69 19.87 -1.10
C ILE A 276 21.03 18.43 -1.44
N ILE A 277 20.57 17.93 -2.60
CA ILE A 277 20.83 16.58 -3.08
C ILE A 277 22.33 16.30 -3.12
N SER A 278 22.72 15.19 -2.51
CA SER A 278 24.09 14.68 -2.54
C SER A 278 24.23 13.62 -3.63
N GLU A 279 25.48 13.33 -4.04
CA GLU A 279 25.80 12.27 -5.01
C GLU A 279 25.11 10.92 -4.70
N HIS A 280 25.05 10.52 -3.43
CA HIS A 280 24.36 9.30 -3.00
C HIS A 280 22.87 9.23 -3.39
N TYR A 281 22.22 10.38 -3.54
CA TYR A 281 20.79 10.51 -3.83
C TYR A 281 20.53 11.00 -5.26
N GLU A 282 21.56 11.13 -6.09
CA GLU A 282 21.46 11.74 -7.42
C GLU A 282 20.45 11.04 -8.34
N LYS A 283 20.29 9.72 -8.17
CA LYS A 283 19.27 8.90 -8.86
C LYS A 283 17.83 9.40 -8.67
N TYR A 284 17.53 10.13 -7.60
CA TYR A 284 16.21 10.68 -7.33
C TYR A 284 15.98 12.06 -7.99
N ARG A 285 16.99 12.64 -8.63
CA ARG A 285 16.88 13.97 -9.29
C ARG A 285 15.78 13.99 -10.34
N VAL A 286 15.72 12.97 -11.19
CA VAL A 286 14.77 12.90 -12.30
C VAL A 286 13.34 12.91 -11.77
N LYS A 287 13.02 12.09 -10.77
CA LYS A 287 11.70 12.11 -10.10
C LYS A 287 11.34 13.49 -9.52
N LEU A 288 12.28 14.19 -8.87
CA LEU A 288 12.04 15.53 -8.34
C LEU A 288 11.77 16.56 -9.44
N GLU A 289 12.52 16.51 -10.54
CA GLU A 289 12.31 17.37 -11.69
C GLU A 289 10.94 17.10 -12.35
N ILE A 290 10.53 15.83 -12.44
CA ILE A 290 9.19 15.42 -12.91
C ILE A 290 8.10 15.97 -11.97
N TYR A 291 8.23 15.82 -10.64
CA TYR A 291 7.25 16.35 -9.69
C TYR A 291 7.11 17.87 -9.81
N LYS A 292 8.23 18.58 -9.94
CA LYS A 292 8.22 20.03 -10.15
C LYS A 292 7.56 20.41 -11.47
N ALA A 293 7.88 19.72 -12.56
CA ALA A 293 7.28 19.97 -13.87
C ALA A 293 5.77 19.73 -13.86
N GLU A 294 5.32 18.63 -13.25
CA GLU A 294 3.89 18.32 -13.10
C GLU A 294 3.15 19.41 -12.31
N ALA A 295 3.71 19.84 -11.19
CA ALA A 295 3.13 20.93 -10.40
C ALA A 295 3.02 22.23 -11.21
N LEU A 296 4.04 22.58 -12.00
CA LEU A 296 3.99 23.75 -12.89
C LEU A 296 2.91 23.62 -13.96
N ILE A 297 2.75 22.44 -14.56
CA ILE A 297 1.71 22.18 -15.57
C ILE A 297 0.31 22.32 -14.96
N LYS A 298 0.11 21.82 -13.73
CA LYS A 298 -1.15 21.98 -12.98
C LYS A 298 -1.45 23.44 -12.63
N GLU A 299 -0.43 24.29 -12.49
CA GLU A 299 -0.52 25.75 -12.34
C GLU A 299 -0.59 26.52 -13.67
N TRP A 300 -0.91 25.85 -14.78
CA TRP A 300 -0.98 26.45 -16.13
C TRP A 300 0.35 27.04 -16.65
N GLU A 301 1.48 26.75 -15.98
CA GLU A 301 2.83 27.17 -16.37
C GLU A 301 3.45 26.17 -17.36
N TYR A 302 2.70 25.90 -18.45
CA TYR A 302 2.96 24.80 -19.37
C TYR A 302 4.35 24.85 -20.01
N HIS A 303 4.82 26.05 -20.40
CA HIS A 303 6.15 26.20 -20.98
C HIS A 303 7.25 25.84 -19.98
N LYS A 304 7.16 26.33 -18.73
CA LYS A 304 8.17 26.03 -17.70
C LYS A 304 8.22 24.54 -17.38
N GLY A 305 7.06 23.91 -17.22
CA GLY A 305 6.97 22.46 -16.99
C GLY A 305 7.53 21.66 -18.16
N ARG A 306 7.13 22.00 -19.39
CA ARG A 306 7.65 21.36 -20.61
C ARG A 306 9.16 21.51 -20.74
N ASP A 307 9.72 22.70 -20.51
CA ASP A 307 11.15 22.96 -20.68
C ASP A 307 12.00 22.09 -19.71
N ILE A 308 11.49 21.82 -18.50
CA ILE A 308 12.12 20.86 -17.57
C ILE A 308 12.10 19.44 -18.15
N LEU A 309 10.95 18.98 -18.64
CA LEU A 309 10.78 17.63 -19.19
C LEU A 309 11.60 17.42 -20.48
N ASP A 310 11.63 18.41 -21.37
CA ASP A 310 12.48 18.39 -22.57
C ASP A 310 13.98 18.31 -22.19
N SER A 311 14.38 18.98 -21.10
CA SER A 311 15.75 18.89 -20.58
C SER A 311 16.08 17.51 -19.99
N ILE A 312 15.10 16.77 -19.46
CA ILE A 312 15.31 15.37 -19.05
C ILE A 312 15.58 14.52 -20.30
N LEU A 313 14.70 14.59 -21.29
CA LEU A 313 14.83 13.80 -22.53
C LEU A 313 16.13 14.12 -23.30
N LEU A 314 16.56 15.39 -23.31
CA LEU A 314 17.81 15.78 -23.96
C LEU A 314 19.04 15.21 -23.24
N ARG A 315 19.05 15.20 -21.91
CA ARG A 315 20.17 14.64 -21.12
C ARG A 315 20.21 13.13 -21.23
N GLU A 316 19.06 12.47 -21.21
CA GLU A 316 18.92 11.03 -21.52
C GLU A 316 19.50 10.69 -22.89
N LEU A 317 19.10 11.42 -23.94
CA LEU A 317 19.59 11.19 -25.31
C LEU A 317 21.11 11.34 -25.45
N LYS A 318 21.72 12.19 -24.63
CA LYS A 318 23.18 12.40 -24.60
C LYS A 318 23.93 11.37 -23.74
N GLY A 319 23.22 10.49 -23.04
CA GLY A 319 23.80 9.54 -22.08
C GLY A 319 24.28 10.21 -20.79
N GLU A 320 23.74 11.39 -20.45
CA GLU A 320 24.03 12.10 -19.19
C GLU A 320 23.12 11.63 -18.04
N LEU A 321 22.02 10.96 -18.36
CA LEU A 321 21.10 10.30 -17.43
C LEU A 321 20.90 8.84 -17.86
N ASP A 322 20.41 8.02 -16.93
CA ASP A 322 19.96 6.65 -17.15
C ASP A 322 18.56 6.52 -16.57
N CYS A 323 17.58 7.10 -17.28
CA CYS A 323 16.20 7.16 -16.81
C CYS A 323 15.54 5.77 -16.88
N THR A 324 14.76 5.43 -15.86
CA THR A 324 13.95 4.21 -15.91
C THR A 324 12.80 4.37 -16.93
N LYS A 325 12.22 3.24 -17.38
CA LYS A 325 11.04 3.31 -18.25
C LYS A 325 9.87 4.03 -17.59
N ASP A 326 9.69 3.88 -16.27
CA ASP A 326 8.68 4.60 -15.50
C ASP A 326 8.90 6.12 -15.54
N GLU A 327 10.15 6.56 -15.37
CA GLU A 327 10.49 7.99 -15.42
C GLU A 327 10.26 8.57 -16.81
N LEU A 328 10.61 7.84 -17.87
CA LEU A 328 10.34 8.25 -19.24
C LEU A 328 8.84 8.25 -19.56
N ALA A 329 8.09 7.25 -19.09
CA ALA A 329 6.64 7.20 -19.25
C ALA A 329 5.99 8.42 -18.59
N GLN A 330 6.30 8.68 -17.32
CA GLN A 330 5.78 9.84 -16.59
C GLN A 330 6.19 11.17 -17.24
N THR A 331 7.43 11.26 -17.76
CA THR A 331 7.91 12.43 -18.51
C THR A 331 7.04 12.68 -19.74
N HIS A 332 6.75 11.63 -20.53
CA HIS A 332 5.89 11.74 -21.70
C HIS A 332 4.41 12.01 -21.34
N LEU A 333 3.87 11.40 -20.29
CA LEU A 333 2.52 11.72 -19.79
C LEU A 333 2.40 13.22 -19.45
N ASN A 334 3.36 13.76 -18.70
CA ASN A 334 3.36 15.16 -18.32
C ASN A 334 3.64 16.11 -19.50
N LEU A 335 4.48 15.72 -20.47
CA LEU A 335 4.61 16.46 -21.74
C LEU A 335 3.27 16.51 -22.49
N GLY A 336 2.55 15.39 -22.55
CA GLY A 336 1.22 15.34 -23.14
C GLY A 336 0.26 16.34 -22.48
N ARG A 337 0.24 16.38 -21.14
CA ARG A 337 -0.55 17.36 -20.37
C ARG A 337 -0.13 18.81 -20.68
N ALA A 338 1.15 19.09 -20.80
CA ALA A 338 1.65 20.42 -21.17
C ALA A 338 1.19 20.83 -22.58
N TYR A 339 1.35 19.96 -23.58
CA TYR A 339 0.91 20.23 -24.95
C TYR A 339 -0.62 20.36 -25.07
N LYS A 340 -1.38 19.56 -24.32
CA LYS A 340 -2.84 19.69 -24.22
C LYS A 340 -3.24 21.06 -23.67
N GLY A 341 -2.58 21.54 -22.62
CA GLY A 341 -2.76 22.89 -22.08
C GLY A 341 -2.41 24.01 -23.07
N LEU A 342 -1.39 23.78 -23.90
CA LEU A 342 -1.00 24.66 -25.01
C LEU A 342 -1.89 24.53 -26.25
N LYS A 343 -2.92 23.68 -26.21
CA LYS A 343 -3.84 23.38 -27.32
C LYS A 343 -3.20 22.72 -28.54
N ASP A 344 -2.01 22.17 -28.40
CA ASP A 344 -1.38 21.30 -29.40
C ASP A 344 -1.81 19.85 -29.15
N TYR A 345 -3.05 19.55 -29.54
CA TYR A 345 -3.69 18.25 -29.30
C TYR A 345 -3.09 17.10 -30.13
N GLU A 346 -2.38 17.40 -31.21
CA GLU A 346 -1.69 16.37 -32.00
C GLU A 346 -0.43 15.93 -31.25
N THR A 347 0.41 16.88 -30.82
CA THR A 347 1.60 16.56 -30.04
C THR A 347 1.22 15.96 -28.68
N ALA A 348 0.17 16.45 -28.03
CA ALA A 348 -0.32 15.87 -26.78
C ALA A 348 -0.63 14.37 -26.93
N MET A 349 -1.37 14.00 -27.97
CA MET A 349 -1.70 12.59 -28.24
C MET A 349 -0.45 11.74 -28.46
N ARG A 350 0.51 12.22 -29.28
CA ARG A 350 1.77 11.49 -29.51
C ARG A 350 2.55 11.25 -28.22
N MET A 351 2.54 12.21 -27.29
CA MET A 351 3.21 12.06 -26.01
C MET A 351 2.49 11.03 -25.12
N TYR A 352 1.16 11.05 -25.06
CA TYR A 352 0.40 10.04 -24.34
C TYR A 352 0.61 8.63 -24.93
N GLU A 353 0.59 8.48 -26.26
CA GLU A 353 0.88 7.21 -26.94
C GLU A 353 2.30 6.71 -26.63
N ARG A 354 3.28 7.62 -26.54
CA ARG A 354 4.64 7.26 -26.16
C ARG A 354 4.73 6.78 -24.71
N SER A 355 4.05 7.46 -23.79
CA SER A 355 3.92 7.01 -22.40
C SER A 355 3.28 5.63 -22.31
N TYR A 356 2.19 5.43 -23.04
CA TYR A 356 1.46 4.15 -23.10
C TYR A 356 2.39 3.01 -23.55
N LYS A 357 3.14 3.24 -24.62
CA LYS A 357 4.08 2.26 -25.17
C LYS A 357 5.20 1.90 -24.18
N LEU A 358 5.75 2.88 -23.46
CA LEU A 358 6.79 2.62 -22.46
C LEU A 358 6.27 1.75 -21.31
N ILE A 359 5.04 1.98 -20.86
CA ILE A 359 4.39 1.16 -19.83
C ILE A 359 4.14 -0.27 -20.34
N GLN A 360 3.70 -0.44 -21.60
CA GLN A 360 3.56 -1.76 -22.22
C GLN A 360 4.89 -2.52 -22.37
N GLU A 361 5.99 -1.78 -22.56
CA GLU A 361 7.35 -2.36 -22.66
C GLU A 361 7.94 -2.72 -21.29
N GLU A 362 7.42 -2.15 -20.19
CA GLU A 362 7.86 -2.40 -18.83
C GLU A 362 7.01 -3.46 -18.11
N TYR A 363 5.70 -3.40 -18.28
CA TYR A 363 4.75 -4.24 -17.57
C TYR A 363 3.95 -5.11 -18.53
N ASN A 364 3.78 -6.38 -18.15
CA ASN A 364 2.94 -7.30 -18.91
C ASN A 364 1.48 -6.86 -18.84
N GLU A 365 0.82 -6.81 -20.00
CA GLU A 365 -0.59 -6.45 -20.11
C GLU A 365 -1.47 -7.36 -19.22
N GLY A 366 -2.42 -6.74 -18.51
CA GLY A 366 -3.30 -7.42 -17.56
C GLY A 366 -2.71 -7.69 -16.17
N THR A 367 -1.46 -7.30 -15.92
CA THR A 367 -0.92 -7.30 -14.54
C THR A 367 -1.40 -6.08 -13.75
N GLU A 368 -1.44 -6.20 -12.43
CA GLU A 368 -1.83 -5.09 -11.55
C GLU A 368 -0.95 -3.84 -11.76
N LEU A 369 0.35 -4.04 -11.97
CA LEU A 369 1.27 -2.94 -12.25
C LEU A 369 1.02 -2.29 -13.61
N PHE A 370 0.60 -3.05 -14.61
CA PHE A 370 0.19 -2.48 -15.88
C PHE A 370 -1.05 -1.60 -15.72
N ILE A 371 -2.09 -2.10 -15.03
CA ILE A 371 -3.34 -1.36 -14.78
C ILE A 371 -3.06 -0.07 -14.00
N LEU A 372 -2.33 -0.17 -12.91
CA LEU A 372 -1.97 0.95 -12.05
C LEU A 372 -1.22 2.06 -12.83
N ASN A 373 -0.20 1.69 -13.61
CA ASN A 373 0.64 2.67 -14.30
C ASN A 373 -0.04 3.24 -15.56
N ILE A 374 -0.91 2.49 -16.23
CA ILE A 374 -1.58 2.94 -17.46
C ILE A 374 -2.81 3.81 -17.20
N PHE A 375 -3.37 3.76 -15.99
CA PHE A 375 -4.64 4.41 -15.64
C PHE A 375 -4.68 5.90 -16.02
N ALA A 376 -3.71 6.68 -15.54
CA ALA A 376 -3.66 8.12 -15.82
C ALA A 376 -3.52 8.43 -17.32
N VAL A 377 -2.76 7.61 -18.07
CA VAL A 377 -2.58 7.77 -19.51
C VAL A 377 -3.88 7.51 -20.26
N LYS A 378 -4.61 6.43 -19.91
CA LYS A 378 -5.92 6.12 -20.52
C LYS A 378 -6.92 7.26 -20.30
N ASN A 379 -6.98 7.80 -19.09
CA ASN A 379 -7.88 8.91 -18.76
C ASN A 379 -7.56 10.18 -19.56
N GLU A 380 -6.28 10.51 -19.73
CA GLU A 380 -5.87 11.67 -20.53
C GLU A 380 -6.14 11.51 -22.02
N ILE A 381 -5.93 10.30 -22.58
CA ILE A 381 -6.28 9.96 -23.96
C ILE A 381 -7.78 10.09 -24.17
N ALA A 382 -8.59 9.46 -23.32
CA ALA A 382 -10.05 9.52 -23.41
C ALA A 382 -10.57 10.97 -23.35
N ALA A 383 -10.08 11.76 -22.39
CA ALA A 383 -10.43 13.17 -22.26
C ALA A 383 -10.06 13.99 -23.52
N LEU A 384 -8.93 13.68 -24.16
CA LEU A 384 -8.50 14.36 -25.38
C LEU A 384 -9.34 13.95 -26.60
N GLU A 385 -9.74 12.69 -26.70
CA GLU A 385 -10.63 12.20 -27.75
C GLU A 385 -12.03 12.84 -27.65
N ASP A 386 -12.58 12.93 -26.45
CA ASP A 386 -13.87 13.58 -26.21
C ASP A 386 -13.84 15.07 -26.54
N LEU A 387 -12.75 15.76 -26.20
CA LEU A 387 -12.54 17.15 -26.60
C LEU A 387 -12.55 17.30 -28.13
N LYS A 388 -11.87 16.40 -28.85
CA LYS A 388 -11.85 16.41 -30.32
C LYS A 388 -13.25 16.19 -30.90
N ARG A 389 -14.07 15.32 -30.29
CA ARG A 389 -15.47 15.07 -30.70
C ARG A 389 -16.35 16.30 -30.51
N LEU A 390 -16.16 17.08 -29.43
CA LEU A 390 -16.94 18.29 -29.15
C LEU A 390 -16.55 19.49 -30.03
N THR A 391 -15.34 19.48 -30.60
CA THR A 391 -14.85 20.56 -31.50
C THR A 391 -15.05 20.31 -32.99
N ARG A 392 -15.61 19.15 -33.37
CA ARG A 392 -16.07 18.83 -34.73
C ARG A 392 -17.54 19.13 -34.86
#